data_AF-B5W7G9-F1
#
_entry.id   AF-B5W7G9-F1
#
_cell.length_a   1.000
_cell.length_b   1.000
_cell.length_c   1.000
_cell.angle_alpha   90.00
_cell.angle_beta   90.00
_cell.angle_gamma   90.00
#
_symmetry.space_group_name_H-M   'P 1'
#
loop_
_entity.id
_entity.type
_entity.pdbx_description
1 polymer ?
#
loop_
_entity_poly.entity_id
_entity_poly.type
_entity_poly.pdbx_seq_one_letter_code
_entity_poly.pdbx_strand_id
1 'polypeptide(L)'
;MTLSVYMLDSPFNLDKNEIKKAVKAIMNCRTQPEYINSLEIALFHPQMDAQSWNKLLDSRGASKAYQDKIYSEPMVRLLTLKALLIPKFLPEFLIWMQTAPKPDDCWKSCRKLQASIVTEYEKNIHGLPSLTRNVKDGIYSLLSRLITKPKFSPSDSTIKHKLRGLVHYKFDIPQLVKATKLLLTQKDGFWSQVYRVSFTTDLADALTQIPDLSEPGIITNYPEEKHNFLTNLQPFWRYPGKTDKNYLSLAQFFEEVEEPHFAAIFYQISTGEVPANIFYSLSRKGNVKKGTLFEMTLIRQKGWRDHIHSALYGDTYLVTDNLRLIIRGMVIGLLLGAIVLTTILLINSLWKFVIKGTIATPNKPETLTEIRYDNQGRFRRTDEAIKAMITNLTDDINQLPLNTLNSIGIPENVQDNNGYIVLFCVRQILRIDQNLQYGEIRQYNERWQEFSDAIKEYQKSKGANTPDGVIDKDGRIQRWLEEDIRNQCLNPDGG
;
A
#
# COMPACT_ATOMS: atom_id res chain seq x y z
N MET A 1 -39.66 -2.16 31.41
CA MET A 1 -39.53 -0.70 31.33
C MET A 1 -39.16 -0.37 29.90
N THR A 2 -40.11 0.08 29.09
CA THR A 2 -39.97 0.27 27.64
C THR A 2 -39.38 1.65 27.35
N LEU A 3 -38.10 1.70 27.00
CA LEU A 3 -37.50 2.93 26.46
C LEU A 3 -37.95 3.14 25.02
N SER A 4 -39.09 3.82 24.90
CA SER A 4 -39.52 4.50 23.68
C SER A 4 -38.45 5.54 23.31
N VAL A 5 -37.51 5.17 22.44
CA VAL A 5 -36.63 6.15 21.79
C VAL A 5 -37.51 7.01 20.90
N TYR A 6 -37.57 8.31 21.21
CA TYR A 6 -38.33 9.30 20.46
C TYR A 6 -37.92 9.28 18.98
N MET A 7 -38.79 8.76 18.12
CA MET A 7 -38.80 9.23 16.73
C MET A 7 -39.30 10.67 16.76
N LEU A 8 -38.36 11.61 16.64
CA LEU A 8 -38.66 12.97 16.24
C LEU A 8 -39.28 12.90 14.84
N ASP A 9 -40.58 13.21 14.74
CA ASP A 9 -41.24 13.49 13.48
C ASP A 9 -40.49 14.65 12.80
N SER A 10 -39.65 14.31 11.82
CA SER A 10 -38.76 15.28 11.18
C SER A 10 -39.57 16.24 10.30
N PRO A 11 -39.44 17.56 10.45
CA PRO A 11 -40.22 18.53 9.68
C PRO A 11 -39.81 18.62 8.21
N PHE A 12 -38.76 17.91 7.77
CA PHE A 12 -38.33 17.85 6.38
C PHE A 12 -39.12 16.80 5.60
N ASN A 13 -40.28 17.21 5.07
CA ASN A 13 -40.96 16.44 4.05
C ASN A 13 -40.13 16.45 2.76
N LEU A 14 -39.80 15.27 2.24
CA LEU A 14 -38.80 15.11 1.18
C LEU A 14 -39.33 15.57 -0.18
N ASP A 15 -38.97 16.78 -0.62
CA ASP A 15 -39.41 17.31 -1.92
C ASP A 15 -38.74 16.59 -3.10
N LYS A 16 -39.48 15.63 -3.66
CA LYS A 16 -39.11 14.84 -4.84
C LYS A 16 -38.93 15.69 -6.11
N ASN A 17 -39.46 16.91 -6.18
CA ASN A 17 -39.25 17.81 -7.32
C ASN A 17 -37.91 18.55 -7.22
N GLU A 18 -37.54 19.02 -6.02
CA GLU A 18 -36.19 19.59 -5.80
C GLU A 18 -35.10 18.52 -5.99
N ILE A 19 -35.30 17.27 -5.55
CA ILE A 19 -34.36 16.17 -5.85
C ILE A 19 -34.25 15.93 -7.38
N LYS A 20 -35.37 15.92 -8.12
CA LYS A 20 -35.34 15.78 -9.59
C LYS A 20 -34.59 16.95 -10.24
N LYS A 21 -34.74 18.17 -9.74
CA LYS A 21 -34.07 19.39 -10.21
C LYS A 21 -32.58 19.35 -9.92
N ALA A 22 -32.18 18.97 -8.69
CA ALA A 22 -30.80 18.75 -8.29
C ALA A 22 -30.11 17.70 -9.17
N VAL A 23 -30.71 16.53 -9.35
CA VAL A 23 -30.22 15.49 -10.27
C VAL A 23 -30.03 16.03 -11.69
N LYS A 24 -30.99 16.83 -12.21
CA LYS A 24 -30.87 17.45 -13.54
C LYS A 24 -29.73 18.47 -13.61
N ALA A 25 -29.54 19.29 -12.58
CA ALA A 25 -28.49 20.31 -12.54
C ALA A 25 -27.10 19.65 -12.46
N ILE A 26 -26.92 18.72 -11.53
CA ILE A 26 -25.68 17.99 -11.30
C ILE A 26 -25.29 17.16 -12.53
N MET A 27 -26.22 16.44 -13.15
CA MET A 27 -25.98 15.76 -14.44
C MET A 27 -25.47 16.69 -15.55
N ASN A 28 -25.76 18.00 -15.48
CA ASN A 28 -25.29 19.01 -16.42
C ASN A 28 -24.03 19.76 -15.93
N CYS A 29 -23.34 19.22 -14.93
CA CYS A 29 -22.18 19.82 -14.27
C CYS A 29 -22.48 21.21 -13.66
N ARG A 30 -23.74 21.45 -13.27
CA ARG A 30 -24.18 22.64 -12.53
C ARG A 30 -24.32 22.27 -11.06
N THR A 31 -23.19 22.14 -10.40
CA THR A 31 -23.09 21.87 -8.95
C THR A 31 -23.10 23.20 -8.20
N GLN A 32 -24.24 23.49 -7.59
CA GLN A 32 -24.40 24.60 -6.64
C GLN A 32 -24.69 23.99 -5.26
N PRO A 33 -24.38 24.69 -4.15
CA PRO A 33 -24.60 24.17 -2.80
C PRO A 33 -26.04 23.69 -2.56
N GLU A 34 -27.02 24.39 -3.14
CA GLU A 34 -28.45 24.06 -3.15
C GLU A 34 -28.72 22.60 -3.57
N TYR A 35 -28.15 22.20 -4.71
CA TYR A 35 -28.40 20.90 -5.33
C TYR A 35 -27.63 19.78 -4.65
N ILE A 36 -26.42 20.09 -4.17
CA ILE A 36 -25.61 19.15 -3.39
C ILE A 36 -26.29 18.87 -2.04
N ASN A 37 -26.76 19.91 -1.34
CA ASN A 37 -27.53 19.76 -0.10
C ASN A 37 -28.83 18.95 -0.31
N SER A 38 -29.52 19.18 -1.43
CA SER A 38 -30.69 18.39 -1.81
C SER A 38 -30.37 16.89 -2.00
N LEU A 39 -29.18 16.55 -2.50
CA LEU A 39 -28.73 15.16 -2.59
C LEU A 39 -28.31 14.60 -1.22
N GLU A 40 -27.57 15.36 -0.41
CA GLU A 40 -27.16 14.96 0.95
C GLU A 40 -28.38 14.61 1.81
N ILE A 41 -29.38 15.49 1.85
CA ILE A 41 -30.66 15.26 2.53
C ILE A 41 -31.33 13.99 1.98
N ALA A 42 -31.41 13.84 0.65
CA ALA A 42 -32.01 12.66 0.04
C ALA A 42 -31.27 11.35 0.38
N LEU A 43 -29.94 11.36 0.45
CA LEU A 43 -29.14 10.19 0.83
C LEU A 43 -29.20 9.86 2.33
N PHE A 44 -29.59 10.83 3.17
CA PHE A 44 -29.81 10.63 4.59
C PHE A 44 -31.19 9.99 4.89
N HIS A 45 -32.23 10.30 4.10
CA HIS A 45 -33.60 9.84 4.38
C HIS A 45 -33.89 8.40 3.88
N PRO A 46 -34.40 7.49 4.75
CA PRO A 46 -34.73 6.10 4.37
C PRO A 46 -35.75 5.94 3.23
N GLN A 47 -36.57 6.97 2.96
CA GLN A 47 -37.55 6.95 1.86
C GLN A 47 -36.89 6.94 0.46
N MET A 48 -35.62 7.32 0.36
CA MET A 48 -34.82 7.31 -0.86
C MET A 48 -33.84 6.13 -0.85
N ASP A 49 -34.41 4.93 -0.75
CA ASP A 49 -33.69 3.67 -0.92
C ASP A 49 -33.21 3.45 -2.37
N ALA A 50 -32.51 2.33 -2.60
CA ALA A 50 -32.03 1.97 -3.92
C ALA A 50 -33.15 1.79 -4.96
N GLN A 51 -34.37 1.40 -4.55
CA GLN A 51 -35.50 1.24 -5.47
C GLN A 51 -36.06 2.60 -5.90
N SER A 52 -36.20 3.55 -4.97
CA SER A 52 -36.57 4.93 -5.22
C SER A 52 -35.55 5.67 -6.09
N TRP A 53 -34.24 5.50 -5.83
CA TRP A 53 -33.19 6.05 -6.71
C TRP A 53 -33.22 5.45 -8.11
N ASN A 54 -33.37 4.11 -8.23
CA ASN A 54 -33.53 3.47 -9.54
C ASN A 54 -34.73 4.05 -10.29
N LYS A 55 -35.92 4.12 -9.67
CA LYS A 55 -37.13 4.68 -10.28
C LYS A 55 -36.95 6.13 -10.74
N LEU A 56 -36.27 6.96 -9.94
CA LEU A 56 -35.99 8.36 -10.28
C LEU A 56 -35.03 8.47 -11.48
N LEU A 57 -33.93 7.73 -11.48
CA LEU A 57 -32.90 7.79 -12.53
C LEU A 57 -33.36 7.10 -13.82
N ASP A 58 -34.16 6.05 -13.72
CA ASP A 58 -34.71 5.32 -14.86
C ASP A 58 -35.79 6.13 -15.60
N SER A 59 -36.49 7.05 -14.90
CA SER A 59 -37.34 8.07 -15.56
C SER A 59 -36.55 9.03 -16.46
N ARG A 60 -35.21 9.05 -16.34
CA ARG A 60 -34.27 9.78 -17.21
C ARG A 60 -33.56 8.86 -18.22
N GLY A 61 -33.94 7.58 -18.28
CA GLY A 61 -33.39 6.59 -19.21
C GLY A 61 -32.19 5.78 -18.69
N ALA A 62 -31.86 5.81 -17.38
CA ALA A 62 -30.64 5.16 -16.87
C ALA A 62 -30.57 3.65 -17.16
N SER A 63 -31.56 2.86 -16.73
CA SER A 63 -31.58 1.42 -17.06
C SER A 63 -31.59 1.14 -18.56
N LYS A 64 -32.26 1.96 -19.39
CA LYS A 64 -32.22 1.83 -20.85
C LYS A 64 -30.81 2.08 -21.41
N ALA A 65 -30.13 3.14 -20.96
CA ALA A 65 -28.77 3.45 -21.40
C ALA A 65 -27.75 2.38 -21.00
N TYR A 66 -27.94 1.76 -19.83
CA TYR A 66 -27.15 0.62 -19.39
C TYR A 66 -27.39 -0.61 -20.29
N GLN A 67 -28.65 -1.00 -20.50
CA GLN A 67 -29.06 -2.17 -21.28
C GLN A 67 -28.71 -2.05 -22.77
N ASP A 68 -29.11 -0.93 -23.40
CA ASP A 68 -28.93 -0.65 -24.83
C ASP A 68 -27.50 -0.13 -25.15
N LYS A 69 -26.61 -0.04 -24.16
CA LYS A 69 -25.22 0.41 -24.31
C LYS A 69 -25.09 1.82 -24.93
N ILE A 70 -25.82 2.79 -24.39
CA ILE A 70 -25.88 4.16 -24.91
C ILE A 70 -24.80 5.03 -24.26
N TYR A 71 -23.65 5.16 -24.92
CA TYR A 71 -22.46 5.89 -24.43
C TYR A 71 -22.44 7.40 -24.72
N SER A 72 -23.61 8.04 -24.92
CA SER A 72 -23.64 9.50 -25.10
C SER A 72 -23.25 10.23 -23.82
N GLU A 73 -22.58 11.38 -23.91
CA GLU A 73 -22.10 12.13 -22.75
C GLU A 73 -23.17 12.34 -21.65
N PRO A 74 -24.43 12.73 -21.96
CA PRO A 74 -25.49 12.84 -20.95
C PRO A 74 -25.84 11.52 -20.25
N MET A 75 -25.77 10.39 -20.96
CA MET A 75 -26.03 9.06 -20.39
C MET A 75 -24.86 8.54 -19.56
N VAL A 76 -23.62 8.83 -19.98
CA VAL A 76 -22.43 8.57 -19.15
C VAL A 76 -22.50 9.37 -17.85
N ARG A 77 -22.87 10.66 -17.91
CA ARG A 77 -23.06 11.48 -16.70
C ARG A 77 -24.24 10.98 -15.83
N LEU A 78 -25.33 10.50 -16.43
CA LEU A 78 -26.45 9.86 -15.70
C LEU A 78 -26.00 8.59 -14.96
N LEU A 79 -25.26 7.69 -15.62
CA LEU A 79 -24.80 6.44 -15.00
C LEU A 79 -23.66 6.64 -14.00
N THR A 80 -22.81 7.65 -14.21
CA THR A 80 -21.83 8.11 -13.21
C THR A 80 -22.55 8.56 -11.93
N LEU A 81 -23.60 9.37 -12.06
CA LEU A 81 -24.42 9.78 -10.92
C LEU A 81 -25.17 8.59 -10.28
N LYS A 82 -25.67 7.64 -11.08
CA LYS A 82 -26.29 6.39 -10.58
C LYS A 82 -25.30 5.58 -9.72
N ALA A 83 -24.04 5.50 -10.11
CA ALA A 83 -22.99 4.81 -9.35
C ALA A 83 -22.57 5.53 -8.06
N LEU A 84 -22.76 6.86 -7.96
CA LEU A 84 -22.58 7.61 -6.70
C LEU A 84 -23.78 7.44 -5.75
N LEU A 85 -25.00 7.41 -6.28
CA LEU A 85 -26.23 7.35 -5.49
C LEU A 85 -26.64 5.93 -5.10
N ILE A 86 -26.19 4.91 -5.85
CA ILE A 86 -26.49 3.49 -5.62
C ILE A 86 -25.16 2.72 -5.54
N PRO A 87 -24.58 2.54 -4.33
CA PRO A 87 -23.28 1.90 -4.12
C PRO A 87 -23.09 0.57 -4.86
N LYS A 88 -24.09 -0.33 -4.77
CA LYS A 88 -24.10 -1.65 -5.41
C LYS A 88 -24.14 -1.64 -6.95
N PHE A 89 -24.23 -0.47 -7.60
CA PHE A 89 -24.16 -0.33 -9.06
C PHE A 89 -22.77 0.11 -9.57
N LEU A 90 -21.85 0.50 -8.68
CA LEU A 90 -20.50 0.93 -9.07
C LEU A 90 -19.73 -0.12 -9.89
N PRO A 91 -19.72 -1.43 -9.52
CA PRO A 91 -19.00 -2.43 -10.31
C PRO A 91 -19.59 -2.60 -11.71
N GLU A 92 -20.91 -2.64 -11.85
CA GLU A 92 -21.64 -2.74 -13.11
C GLU A 92 -21.41 -1.52 -14.01
N PHE A 93 -21.33 -0.32 -13.42
CA PHE A 93 -20.95 0.90 -14.13
C PHE A 93 -19.52 0.83 -14.69
N LEU A 94 -18.54 0.38 -13.90
CA LEU A 94 -17.16 0.21 -14.37
C LEU A 94 -17.05 -0.84 -15.48
N ILE A 95 -17.78 -1.96 -15.35
CA ILE A 95 -17.92 -2.97 -16.40
C ILE A 95 -18.48 -2.34 -17.69
N TRP A 96 -19.58 -1.59 -17.58
CA TRP A 96 -20.25 -0.95 -18.70
C TRP A 96 -19.33 0.04 -19.44
N MET A 97 -18.60 0.88 -18.68
CA MET A 97 -17.63 1.87 -19.18
C MET A 97 -16.52 1.24 -20.04
N GLN A 98 -15.95 0.11 -19.63
CA GLN A 98 -14.89 -0.58 -20.39
C GLN A 98 -15.40 -1.21 -21.69
N THR A 99 -16.72 -1.44 -21.83
CA THR A 99 -17.32 -1.97 -23.07
C THR A 99 -17.78 -0.90 -24.07
N ALA A 100 -17.44 0.37 -23.83
CA ALA A 100 -17.70 1.47 -24.74
C ALA A 100 -16.82 1.41 -26.00
N PRO A 101 -17.31 1.83 -27.20
CA PRO A 101 -16.48 1.96 -28.40
C PRO A 101 -15.36 3.02 -28.26
N LYS A 102 -15.55 4.01 -27.38
CA LYS A 102 -14.58 5.06 -27.04
C LYS A 102 -14.51 5.27 -25.53
N PRO A 103 -13.82 4.38 -24.77
CA PRO A 103 -13.79 4.45 -23.31
C PRO A 103 -13.25 5.79 -22.79
N ASP A 104 -12.28 6.41 -23.48
CA ASP A 104 -11.65 7.67 -23.05
C ASP A 104 -12.62 8.87 -23.09
N ASP A 105 -13.54 8.92 -24.05
CA ASP A 105 -14.60 9.94 -24.12
C ASP A 105 -15.61 9.77 -22.98
N CYS A 106 -15.97 8.52 -22.66
CA CYS A 106 -16.81 8.20 -21.51
C CYS A 106 -16.10 8.59 -20.21
N TRP A 107 -14.82 8.22 -20.04
CA TRP A 107 -14.03 8.61 -18.88
C TRP A 107 -13.94 10.13 -18.77
N LYS A 108 -13.68 10.88 -19.84
CA LYS A 108 -13.68 12.35 -19.85
C LYS A 108 -15.01 12.94 -19.35
N SER A 109 -16.14 12.36 -19.76
CA SER A 109 -17.48 12.77 -19.31
C SER A 109 -17.72 12.49 -17.83
N CYS A 110 -17.30 11.30 -17.35
CA CYS A 110 -17.32 10.90 -15.95
C CYS A 110 -16.44 11.84 -15.08
N ARG A 111 -15.21 12.12 -15.53
CA ARG A 111 -14.28 13.06 -14.86
C ARG A 111 -14.87 14.45 -14.70
N LYS A 112 -15.48 14.99 -15.76
CA LYS A 112 -16.09 16.33 -15.74
C LYS A 112 -17.21 16.45 -14.70
N LEU A 113 -18.02 15.40 -14.53
CA LEU A 113 -19.04 15.36 -13.47
C LEU A 113 -18.39 15.30 -12.08
N GLN A 114 -17.45 14.39 -11.88
CA GLN A 114 -16.75 14.25 -10.60
C GLN A 114 -16.06 15.55 -10.15
N ALA A 115 -15.30 16.20 -11.04
CA ALA A 115 -14.61 17.44 -10.73
C ALA A 115 -15.59 18.55 -10.29
N SER A 116 -16.78 18.63 -10.90
CA SER A 116 -17.81 19.59 -10.48
C SER A 116 -18.34 19.32 -9.06
N ILE A 117 -18.35 18.05 -8.61
CA ILE A 117 -18.73 17.68 -7.24
C ILE A 117 -17.57 17.98 -6.27
N VAL A 118 -16.33 17.66 -6.66
CA VAL A 118 -15.11 17.98 -5.88
C VAL A 118 -15.03 19.49 -5.58
N THR A 119 -15.30 20.35 -6.57
CA THR A 119 -15.32 21.81 -6.39
C THR A 119 -16.28 22.30 -5.29
N GLU A 120 -17.40 21.60 -5.05
CA GLU A 120 -18.32 21.93 -3.96
C GLU A 120 -17.97 21.21 -2.63
N TYR A 121 -17.39 20.01 -2.71
CA TYR A 121 -16.86 19.29 -1.56
C TYR A 121 -15.74 20.06 -0.86
N GLU A 122 -14.77 20.59 -1.62
CA GLU A 122 -13.63 21.36 -1.10
C GLU A 122 -14.03 22.70 -0.45
N LYS A 123 -15.18 23.27 -0.85
CA LYS A 123 -15.74 24.49 -0.25
C LYS A 123 -16.51 24.22 1.04
N ASN A 124 -16.97 22.98 1.25
CA ASN A 124 -17.84 22.66 2.36
C ASN A 124 -17.01 22.25 3.59
N ILE A 125 -16.97 23.13 4.59
CA ILE A 125 -16.25 22.92 5.86
C ILE A 125 -16.71 21.66 6.61
N HIS A 126 -17.94 21.21 6.39
CA HIS A 126 -18.51 20.00 6.99
C HIS A 126 -18.43 18.76 6.07
N GLY A 127 -17.84 18.91 4.88
CA GLY A 127 -17.78 17.87 3.85
C GLY A 127 -19.15 17.47 3.31
N LEU A 128 -19.23 16.30 2.68
CA LEU A 128 -20.46 15.71 2.13
C LEU A 128 -20.67 14.32 2.75
N PRO A 129 -21.16 14.22 4.00
CA PRO A 129 -21.09 12.98 4.78
C PRO A 129 -21.88 11.82 4.17
N SER A 130 -23.06 12.07 3.61
CA SER A 130 -23.93 11.02 3.04
C SER A 130 -23.38 10.51 1.71
N LEU A 131 -22.90 11.41 0.83
CA LEU A 131 -22.25 11.05 -0.42
C LEU A 131 -20.88 10.39 -0.17
N THR A 132 -20.15 10.80 0.88
CA THR A 132 -18.90 10.18 1.32
C THR A 132 -19.14 8.74 1.80
N ARG A 133 -20.18 8.51 2.62
CA ARG A 133 -20.61 7.17 3.05
C ARG A 133 -20.93 6.29 1.84
N ASN A 134 -21.81 6.76 0.95
CA ASN A 134 -22.16 6.06 -0.29
C ASN A 134 -20.94 5.71 -1.15
N VAL A 135 -19.95 6.59 -1.24
CA VAL A 135 -18.69 6.31 -1.96
C VAL A 135 -17.88 5.22 -1.27
N LYS A 136 -17.75 5.24 0.07
CA LYS A 136 -17.09 4.15 0.82
C LYS A 136 -17.79 2.81 0.58
N ASP A 137 -19.12 2.78 0.68
CA ASP A 137 -19.94 1.57 0.45
C ASP A 137 -19.77 1.06 -0.99
N GLY A 138 -19.69 1.98 -1.97
CA GLY A 138 -19.44 1.64 -3.38
C GLY A 138 -18.05 1.01 -3.58
N ILE A 139 -17.03 1.54 -2.89
CA ILE A 139 -15.69 0.96 -2.91
C ILE A 139 -15.70 -0.42 -2.24
N TYR A 140 -16.33 -0.62 -1.08
CA TYR A 140 -16.47 -1.95 -0.46
C TYR A 140 -17.20 -2.95 -1.36
N SER A 141 -18.25 -2.52 -2.07
CA SER A 141 -18.94 -3.35 -3.09
C SER A 141 -17.98 -3.75 -4.23
N LEU A 142 -17.13 -2.83 -4.68
CA LEU A 142 -16.15 -3.05 -5.72
C LEU A 142 -15.01 -3.99 -5.29
N LEU A 143 -14.47 -3.84 -4.08
CA LEU A 143 -13.47 -4.77 -3.53
C LEU A 143 -14.08 -6.17 -3.35
N SER A 144 -15.31 -6.27 -2.86
CA SER A 144 -16.06 -7.54 -2.78
C SER A 144 -16.22 -8.19 -4.17
N ARG A 145 -16.46 -7.39 -5.21
CA ARG A 145 -16.58 -7.87 -6.59
C ARG A 145 -15.26 -8.42 -7.14
N LEU A 146 -14.12 -7.81 -6.78
CA LEU A 146 -12.77 -8.27 -7.16
C LEU A 146 -12.38 -9.62 -6.51
N ILE A 147 -12.95 -9.94 -5.34
CA ILE A 147 -12.78 -11.24 -4.66
C ILE A 147 -13.66 -12.34 -5.26
N THR A 148 -14.81 -12.00 -5.85
CA THR A 148 -15.83 -13.02 -6.18
C THR A 148 -15.52 -13.75 -7.48
N LYS A 149 -15.43 -15.09 -7.45
CA LYS A 149 -15.37 -15.92 -8.68
C LYS A 149 -16.54 -15.59 -9.61
N PRO A 150 -16.36 -15.52 -10.94
CA PRO A 150 -17.49 -15.56 -11.86
C PRO A 150 -18.28 -16.86 -11.60
N LYS A 151 -19.60 -16.75 -11.36
CA LYS A 151 -20.44 -17.90 -11.01
C LYS A 151 -20.40 -18.94 -12.15
N PHE A 152 -19.94 -20.14 -11.84
CA PHE A 152 -20.20 -21.32 -12.68
C PHE A 152 -21.69 -21.68 -12.61
N SER A 153 -22.31 -21.96 -13.75
CA SER A 153 -23.61 -22.65 -13.78
C SER A 153 -23.38 -24.16 -13.68
N PRO A 154 -24.06 -24.90 -12.78
CA PRO A 154 -23.93 -26.36 -12.69
C PRO A 154 -24.49 -27.15 -13.90
N SER A 155 -25.18 -26.49 -14.84
CA SER A 155 -25.89 -27.13 -15.96
C SER A 155 -25.01 -27.63 -17.11
N ASP A 156 -23.70 -27.31 -17.13
CA ASP A 156 -22.79 -27.52 -18.27
C ASP A 156 -21.87 -28.76 -18.15
N SER A 157 -22.31 -29.82 -17.47
CA SER A 157 -21.47 -31.01 -17.23
C SER A 157 -21.26 -31.90 -18.48
N THR A 158 -22.07 -31.76 -19.54
CA THR A 158 -22.05 -32.63 -20.72
C THR A 158 -21.29 -32.11 -21.93
N ILE A 159 -20.91 -30.82 -22.00
CA ILE A 159 -20.16 -30.28 -23.15
C ILE A 159 -18.64 -30.43 -22.92
N LYS A 160 -18.17 -31.67 -23.05
CA LYS A 160 -16.72 -31.93 -23.20
C LYS A 160 -16.22 -31.36 -24.53
N HIS A 161 -15.42 -30.30 -24.43
CA HIS A 161 -14.38 -29.85 -25.39
C HIS A 161 -14.71 -29.01 -26.64
N LYS A 162 -15.96 -28.65 -27.02
CA LYS A 162 -16.16 -27.85 -28.27
C LYS A 162 -16.99 -26.55 -28.23
N LEU A 163 -17.62 -26.16 -27.12
CA LEU A 163 -18.24 -24.84 -26.98
C LEU A 163 -17.89 -24.19 -25.63
N ARG A 164 -16.73 -23.51 -25.56
CA ARG A 164 -16.50 -22.47 -24.54
C ARG A 164 -17.23 -21.20 -24.98
N GLY A 165 -18.51 -21.07 -24.65
CA GLY A 165 -19.22 -19.82 -24.94
C GLY A 165 -20.68 -19.82 -24.52
N LEU A 166 -21.12 -18.63 -24.05
CA LEU A 166 -22.52 -18.22 -23.89
C LEU A 166 -23.24 -19.01 -22.77
N VAL A 167 -23.35 -18.55 -21.52
CA VAL A 167 -23.69 -17.19 -21.04
C VAL A 167 -23.05 -16.90 -19.66
N HIS A 168 -22.92 -15.63 -19.28
CA HIS A 168 -22.38 -15.08 -18.00
C HIS A 168 -20.85 -14.91 -17.81
N TYR A 169 -19.97 -15.40 -18.69
CA TYR A 169 -18.58 -14.92 -18.75
C TYR A 169 -18.45 -13.78 -19.76
N LYS A 170 -18.41 -12.53 -19.29
CA LYS A 170 -18.25 -11.34 -20.17
C LYS A 170 -17.46 -10.18 -19.56
N PHE A 171 -16.76 -10.39 -18.45
CA PHE A 171 -15.82 -9.40 -17.94
C PHE A 171 -14.55 -10.03 -17.41
N ASP A 172 -13.43 -9.45 -17.82
CA ASP A 172 -12.09 -9.87 -17.47
C ASP A 172 -11.69 -9.13 -16.17
N ILE A 173 -11.29 -9.86 -15.13
CA ILE A 173 -10.95 -9.26 -13.83
C ILE A 173 -9.83 -8.20 -13.95
N PRO A 174 -8.75 -8.41 -14.75
CA PRO A 174 -7.82 -7.37 -15.16
C PRO A 174 -8.46 -6.07 -15.67
N GLN A 175 -9.56 -6.12 -16.43
CA GLN A 175 -10.27 -4.91 -16.88
C GLN A 175 -11.02 -4.23 -15.74
N LEU A 176 -11.51 -4.98 -14.75
CA LEU A 176 -12.08 -4.39 -13.52
C LEU A 176 -11.00 -3.68 -12.71
N VAL A 177 -9.87 -4.36 -12.46
CA VAL A 177 -8.71 -3.79 -11.75
C VAL A 177 -8.25 -2.50 -12.43
N LYS A 178 -8.08 -2.50 -13.76
CA LYS A 178 -7.71 -1.30 -14.53
C LYS A 178 -8.76 -0.17 -14.40
N ALA A 179 -10.05 -0.49 -14.47
CA ALA A 179 -11.13 0.48 -14.33
C ALA A 179 -11.20 1.08 -12.91
N THR A 180 -11.04 0.24 -11.88
CA THR A 180 -10.98 0.64 -10.47
C THR A 180 -9.78 1.53 -10.21
N LYS A 181 -8.60 1.17 -10.70
CA LYS A 181 -7.38 1.99 -10.61
C LYS A 181 -7.60 3.36 -11.22
N LEU A 182 -8.11 3.43 -12.45
CA LEU A 182 -8.44 4.70 -13.12
C LEU A 182 -9.41 5.57 -12.31
N LEU A 183 -10.40 4.96 -11.64
CA LEU A 183 -11.37 5.66 -10.80
C LEU A 183 -10.74 6.23 -9.52
N LEU A 184 -9.95 5.42 -8.82
CA LEU A 184 -9.47 5.70 -7.45
C LEU A 184 -8.14 6.46 -7.40
N THR A 185 -7.35 6.48 -8.48
CA THR A 185 -6.09 7.24 -8.55
C THR A 185 -6.19 8.57 -9.31
N GLN A 186 -7.32 8.86 -9.95
CA GLN A 186 -7.59 10.13 -10.65
C GLN A 186 -7.31 11.34 -9.74
N LYS A 187 -6.62 12.37 -10.23
CA LYS A 187 -6.30 13.54 -9.42
C LYS A 187 -7.56 14.30 -8.95
N ASP A 188 -8.44 14.62 -9.89
CA ASP A 188 -9.60 15.51 -9.66
C ASP A 188 -10.91 14.67 -9.64
N GLY A 189 -10.90 13.54 -8.94
CA GLY A 189 -12.03 12.61 -8.84
C GLY A 189 -12.69 12.65 -7.47
N PHE A 190 -14.01 12.52 -7.41
CA PHE A 190 -14.70 12.47 -6.12
C PHE A 190 -14.48 11.13 -5.42
N TRP A 191 -14.49 10.02 -6.18
CA TRP A 191 -14.14 8.70 -5.64
C TRP A 191 -12.70 8.65 -5.14
N SER A 192 -11.74 9.22 -5.89
CA SER A 192 -10.33 9.23 -5.50
C SER A 192 -10.04 10.15 -4.31
N GLN A 193 -10.74 11.28 -4.19
CA GLN A 193 -10.63 12.15 -3.02
C GLN A 193 -11.12 11.44 -1.75
N VAL A 194 -12.32 10.84 -1.78
CA VAL A 194 -12.83 10.04 -0.65
C VAL A 194 -11.94 8.83 -0.38
N TYR A 195 -11.41 8.18 -1.43
CA TYR A 195 -10.51 7.04 -1.30
C TYR A 195 -9.27 7.41 -0.46
N ARG A 196 -8.53 8.45 -0.88
CA ARG A 196 -7.29 8.90 -0.25
C ARG A 196 -7.48 9.53 1.13
N VAL A 197 -8.53 10.32 1.31
CA VAL A 197 -8.73 11.12 2.52
C VAL A 197 -9.45 10.34 3.63
N SER A 198 -10.24 9.32 3.30
CA SER A 198 -11.12 8.68 4.29
C SER A 198 -11.35 7.17 4.15
N PHE A 199 -11.22 6.57 2.95
CA PHE A 199 -11.46 5.13 2.79
C PHE A 199 -10.27 4.29 3.26
N THR A 200 -9.04 4.69 2.93
CA THR A 200 -7.83 3.92 3.30
C THR A 200 -7.69 3.82 4.82
N THR A 201 -7.88 4.91 5.56
CA THR A 201 -7.96 4.89 7.03
C THR A 201 -9.09 4.01 7.54
N ASP A 202 -10.32 4.18 7.02
CA ASP A 202 -11.50 3.39 7.41
C ASP A 202 -11.34 1.88 7.19
N LEU A 203 -10.58 1.49 6.16
CA LEU A 203 -10.21 0.11 5.87
C LEU A 203 -9.12 -0.39 6.83
N ALA A 204 -8.08 0.41 7.11
CA ALA A 204 -7.03 0.03 8.06
C ALA A 204 -7.59 -0.18 9.48
N ASP A 205 -8.45 0.73 9.94
CA ASP A 205 -9.15 0.61 11.22
C ASP A 205 -10.02 -0.65 11.26
N ALA A 206 -10.75 -0.92 10.17
CA ALA A 206 -11.62 -2.10 10.06
C ALA A 206 -10.85 -3.42 10.00
N LEU A 207 -9.70 -3.48 9.32
CA LEU A 207 -8.83 -4.67 9.30
C LEU A 207 -8.26 -4.96 10.70
N THR A 208 -7.91 -3.91 11.45
CA THR A 208 -7.41 -4.03 12.84
C THR A 208 -8.49 -4.59 13.78
N GLN A 209 -9.78 -4.36 13.50
CA GLN A 209 -10.91 -4.86 14.27
C GLN A 209 -11.37 -6.29 13.88
N ILE A 210 -10.81 -6.91 12.84
CA ILE A 210 -11.20 -8.29 12.42
C ILE A 210 -11.01 -9.36 13.51
N PRO A 211 -9.97 -9.33 14.36
CA PRO A 211 -9.85 -10.24 15.50
C PRO A 211 -11.09 -10.20 16.40
N ASP A 212 -11.48 -8.99 16.84
CA ASP A 212 -12.64 -8.77 17.71
C ASP A 212 -13.94 -9.19 17.03
N LEU A 213 -14.11 -8.85 15.75
CA LEU A 213 -15.26 -9.26 14.93
C LEU A 213 -15.41 -10.79 14.81
N SER A 214 -14.38 -11.57 15.13
CA SER A 214 -14.41 -13.03 15.11
C SER A 214 -15.01 -13.63 16.40
N GLU A 215 -15.27 -12.82 17.44
CA GLU A 215 -15.94 -13.24 18.67
C GLU A 215 -17.47 -13.31 18.53
N PRO A 216 -18.13 -14.40 18.95
CA PRO A 216 -19.58 -14.52 18.89
C PRO A 216 -20.29 -13.50 19.80
N GLY A 217 -20.99 -12.53 19.20
CA GLY A 217 -21.84 -11.57 19.91
C GLY A 217 -21.49 -10.10 19.73
N ILE A 218 -20.35 -9.77 19.11
CA ILE A 218 -20.01 -8.38 18.79
C ILE A 218 -20.88 -7.88 17.62
N ILE A 219 -21.89 -7.07 17.94
CA ILE A 219 -22.74 -6.41 16.94
C ILE A 219 -22.08 -5.10 16.51
N THR A 220 -21.48 -5.07 15.32
CA THR A 220 -21.01 -3.83 14.69
C THR A 220 -22.04 -3.23 13.76
N ASN A 221 -22.39 -1.97 13.99
CA ASN A 221 -23.29 -1.19 13.16
C ASN A 221 -22.56 -0.64 11.90
N TYR A 222 -22.01 -1.53 11.09
CA TYR A 222 -21.42 -1.16 9.79
C TYR A 222 -22.49 -1.13 8.68
N PRO A 223 -22.29 -0.34 7.61
CA PRO A 223 -23.02 -0.50 6.36
C PRO A 223 -22.92 -1.94 5.82
N GLU A 224 -23.96 -2.38 5.09
CA GLU A 224 -24.10 -3.76 4.60
C GLU A 224 -22.89 -4.21 3.77
N GLU A 225 -22.38 -3.35 2.88
CA GLU A 225 -21.23 -3.59 2.03
C GLU A 225 -19.94 -3.79 2.83
N LYS A 226 -19.70 -2.95 3.85
CA LYS A 226 -18.55 -3.06 4.75
C LYS A 226 -18.64 -4.33 5.60
N HIS A 227 -19.81 -4.60 6.17
CA HIS A 227 -20.05 -5.82 6.96
C HIS A 227 -19.80 -7.08 6.12
N ASN A 228 -20.41 -7.17 4.93
CA ASN A 228 -20.23 -8.31 4.02
C ASN A 228 -18.76 -8.50 3.60
N PHE A 229 -18.03 -7.41 3.34
CA PHE A 229 -16.60 -7.49 3.01
C PHE A 229 -15.77 -8.05 4.17
N LEU A 230 -15.95 -7.52 5.39
CA LEU A 230 -15.18 -7.94 6.57
C LEU A 230 -15.50 -9.36 7.03
N THR A 231 -16.77 -9.76 7.00
CA THR A 231 -17.21 -11.13 7.33
C THR A 231 -16.55 -12.19 6.43
N ASN A 232 -16.30 -11.87 5.16
CA ASN A 232 -15.55 -12.75 4.26
C ASN A 232 -14.05 -12.87 4.62
N LEU A 233 -13.48 -11.92 5.37
CA LEU A 233 -12.08 -11.90 5.79
C LEU A 233 -11.81 -12.62 7.12
N GLN A 234 -12.76 -12.62 8.06
CA GLN A 234 -12.65 -13.26 9.39
C GLN A 234 -12.00 -14.67 9.36
N PRO A 235 -12.32 -15.58 8.42
CA PRO A 235 -11.74 -16.92 8.43
C PRO A 235 -10.22 -16.98 8.24
N PHE A 236 -9.59 -15.93 7.70
CA PHE A 236 -8.14 -15.88 7.49
C PHE A 236 -7.38 -15.39 8.73
N TRP A 237 -8.01 -14.54 9.56
CA TRP A 237 -7.49 -14.20 10.88
C TRP A 237 -7.62 -15.37 11.85
N ARG A 238 -8.78 -16.03 11.87
CA ARG A 238 -9.02 -17.22 12.71
C ARG A 238 -8.14 -18.41 12.35
N TYR A 239 -7.71 -18.51 11.09
CA TYR A 239 -6.87 -19.61 10.59
C TYR A 239 -5.75 -19.08 9.68
N PRO A 240 -4.61 -18.59 10.23
CA PRO A 240 -3.55 -17.92 9.47
C PRO A 240 -2.83 -18.74 8.38
N GLY A 241 -3.08 -20.05 8.32
CA GLY A 241 -2.60 -20.93 7.24
C GLY A 241 -3.62 -21.17 6.11
N LYS A 242 -4.84 -20.63 6.21
CA LYS A 242 -5.88 -20.74 5.18
C LYS A 242 -5.56 -19.79 4.03
N THR A 243 -5.63 -20.28 2.80
CA THR A 243 -5.44 -19.46 1.60
C THR A 243 -6.64 -19.55 0.67
N ASP A 244 -6.94 -18.46 -0.04
CA ASP A 244 -7.91 -18.44 -1.15
C ASP A 244 -7.44 -17.56 -2.31
N LYS A 245 -7.06 -18.19 -3.42
CA LYS A 245 -6.53 -17.55 -4.63
C LYS A 245 -7.44 -16.46 -5.22
N ASN A 246 -8.73 -16.42 -4.88
CA ASN A 246 -9.63 -15.38 -5.41
C ASN A 246 -9.26 -13.97 -4.92
N TYR A 247 -8.54 -13.86 -3.80
CA TYR A 247 -8.03 -12.59 -3.28
C TYR A 247 -6.80 -12.05 -4.03
N LEU A 248 -6.21 -12.82 -4.96
CA LEU A 248 -5.00 -12.40 -5.70
C LEU A 248 -5.24 -11.12 -6.51
N SER A 249 -6.41 -11.00 -7.15
CA SER A 249 -6.84 -9.81 -7.90
C SER A 249 -6.87 -8.55 -7.02
N LEU A 250 -7.21 -8.72 -5.74
CA LEU A 250 -7.27 -7.64 -4.77
C LEU A 250 -5.86 -7.26 -4.28
N ALA A 251 -4.98 -8.24 -4.08
CA ALA A 251 -3.58 -8.02 -3.76
C ALA A 251 -2.85 -7.24 -4.86
N GLN A 252 -3.02 -7.67 -6.12
CA GLN A 252 -2.50 -7.01 -7.30
C GLN A 252 -3.08 -5.60 -7.48
N PHE A 253 -4.38 -5.42 -7.24
CA PHE A 253 -5.01 -4.10 -7.24
C PHE A 253 -4.35 -3.15 -6.23
N PHE A 254 -4.16 -3.57 -4.97
CA PHE A 254 -3.55 -2.72 -3.94
C PHE A 254 -2.06 -2.46 -4.17
N GLU A 255 -1.31 -3.41 -4.74
CA GLU A 255 0.05 -3.16 -5.24
C GLU A 255 0.04 -2.11 -6.35
N GLU A 256 -0.89 -2.20 -7.29
CA GLU A 256 -1.04 -1.28 -8.42
C GLU A 256 -1.49 0.14 -8.04
N VAL A 257 -2.10 0.36 -6.88
CA VAL A 257 -2.45 1.69 -6.34
C VAL A 257 -1.51 2.15 -5.23
N GLU A 258 -0.35 1.52 -5.09
CA GLU A 258 0.73 1.90 -4.16
C GLU A 258 0.35 1.82 -2.67
N GLU A 259 -0.52 0.86 -2.32
CA GLU A 259 -0.96 0.58 -0.94
C GLU A 259 -0.34 -0.75 -0.42
N PRO A 260 0.96 -0.76 -0.05
CA PRO A 260 1.68 -1.99 0.26
C PRO A 260 1.11 -2.75 1.47
N HIS A 261 0.52 -2.04 2.44
CA HIS A 261 -0.09 -2.64 3.63
C HIS A 261 -1.26 -3.57 3.26
N PHE A 262 -2.20 -3.07 2.44
CA PHE A 262 -3.32 -3.88 1.97
C PHE A 262 -2.87 -4.94 0.96
N ALA A 263 -1.94 -4.61 0.06
CA ALA A 263 -1.37 -5.57 -0.88
C ALA A 263 -0.79 -6.80 -0.16
N ALA A 264 -0.01 -6.60 0.91
CA ALA A 264 0.58 -7.69 1.67
C ALA A 264 -0.46 -8.59 2.35
N ILE A 265 -1.51 -8.01 2.95
CA ILE A 265 -2.62 -8.79 3.54
C ILE A 265 -3.27 -9.69 2.48
N PHE A 266 -3.61 -9.15 1.31
CA PHE A 266 -4.28 -9.93 0.29
C PHE A 266 -3.35 -10.90 -0.45
N TYR A 267 -2.04 -10.64 -0.51
CA TYR A 267 -1.06 -11.66 -0.93
C TYR A 267 -0.96 -12.79 0.10
N GLN A 268 -0.89 -12.47 1.40
CA GLN A 268 -0.90 -13.49 2.47
C GLN A 268 -2.16 -14.36 2.40
N ILE A 269 -3.33 -13.76 2.23
CA ILE A 269 -4.62 -14.46 2.07
C ILE A 269 -4.65 -15.29 0.77
N SER A 270 -4.13 -14.78 -0.35
CA SER A 270 -4.29 -15.45 -1.65
C SER A 270 -3.27 -16.54 -1.96
N THR A 271 -2.02 -16.35 -1.54
CA THR A 271 -0.89 -17.25 -1.83
C THR A 271 -0.23 -17.85 -0.61
N GLY A 272 -0.55 -17.38 0.61
CA GLY A 272 0.09 -17.83 1.86
C GLY A 272 1.46 -17.19 2.12
N GLU A 273 1.95 -16.40 1.16
CA GLU A 273 3.23 -15.70 1.18
C GLU A 273 3.08 -14.31 0.53
N VAL A 274 3.86 -13.34 0.98
CA VAL A 274 3.90 -11.95 0.50
C VAL A 274 5.13 -11.74 -0.40
N PRO A 275 5.00 -11.18 -1.62
CA PRO A 275 6.11 -10.83 -2.49
C PRO A 275 7.21 -10.05 -1.75
N ALA A 276 8.47 -10.44 -1.96
CA ALA A 276 9.57 -9.96 -1.12
C ALA A 276 9.75 -8.43 -1.18
N ASN A 277 9.51 -7.79 -2.33
CA ASN A 277 9.48 -6.34 -2.48
C ASN A 277 8.47 -5.66 -1.55
N ILE A 278 7.25 -6.18 -1.47
CA ILE A 278 6.17 -5.65 -0.62
C ILE A 278 6.45 -5.97 0.85
N PHE A 279 6.89 -7.18 1.17
CA PHE A 279 7.23 -7.55 2.54
C PHE A 279 8.36 -6.66 3.11
N TYR A 280 9.36 -6.32 2.29
CA TYR A 280 10.47 -5.47 2.69
C TYR A 280 10.18 -3.96 2.68
N SER A 281 9.14 -3.48 1.98
CA SER A 281 8.68 -2.09 2.16
C SER A 281 7.95 -1.90 3.50
N LEU A 282 7.36 -2.99 4.04
CA LEU A 282 6.70 -3.01 5.34
C LEU A 282 7.64 -3.31 6.52
N SER A 283 8.62 -4.22 6.34
CA SER A 283 9.50 -4.68 7.41
C SER A 283 10.86 -3.99 7.39
N ARG A 284 11.13 -3.13 8.40
CA ARG A 284 12.41 -2.41 8.58
C ARG A 284 13.66 -3.31 8.77
N LYS A 285 13.53 -4.64 8.83
CA LYS A 285 14.63 -5.60 9.09
C LYS A 285 14.78 -6.62 7.95
N GLY A 286 15.82 -6.49 7.13
CA GLY A 286 16.00 -7.24 5.87
C GLY A 286 16.13 -8.78 5.93
N ASN A 287 16.33 -9.38 7.11
CA ASN A 287 16.46 -10.83 7.28
C ASN A 287 15.19 -11.50 7.85
N VAL A 288 14.14 -10.73 8.12
CA VAL A 288 12.90 -11.23 8.69
C VAL A 288 12.12 -12.05 7.65
N LYS A 289 11.68 -13.25 8.04
CA LYS A 289 10.88 -14.17 7.19
C LYS A 289 9.39 -14.18 7.55
N LYS A 290 9.02 -13.62 8.70
CA LYS A 290 7.64 -13.45 9.17
C LYS A 290 7.47 -12.13 9.91
N GLY A 291 6.39 -11.40 9.67
CA GLY A 291 6.04 -10.17 10.38
C GLY A 291 4.57 -10.18 10.79
N THR A 292 4.12 -9.17 11.53
CA THR A 292 2.71 -8.98 11.88
C THR A 292 2.21 -7.66 11.32
N LEU A 293 1.01 -7.66 10.75
CA LEU A 293 0.31 -6.47 10.25
C LEU A 293 -1.19 -6.65 10.45
N PHE A 294 -1.87 -5.69 11.08
CA PHE A 294 -3.29 -5.78 11.46
C PHE A 294 -3.62 -7.12 12.18
N GLU A 295 -2.80 -7.52 13.15
CA GLU A 295 -2.85 -8.84 13.83
C GLU A 295 -2.72 -10.10 12.94
N MET A 296 -2.52 -9.96 11.63
CA MET A 296 -2.23 -11.07 10.73
C MET A 296 -0.71 -11.34 10.66
N THR A 297 -0.32 -12.60 10.81
CA THR A 297 1.06 -13.03 10.51
C THR A 297 1.28 -13.07 8.99
N LEU A 298 2.16 -12.20 8.50
CA LEU A 298 2.66 -12.20 7.13
C LEU A 298 3.88 -13.12 7.02
N ILE A 299 3.97 -13.93 5.96
CA ILE A 299 5.12 -14.77 5.63
C ILE A 299 5.77 -14.23 4.36
N ARG A 300 7.09 -14.01 4.35
CA ARG A 300 7.79 -13.54 3.14
C ARG A 300 7.96 -14.67 2.13
N GLN A 301 7.61 -14.41 0.87
CA GLN A 301 7.92 -15.28 -0.25
C GLN A 301 9.44 -15.50 -0.38
N LYS A 302 9.86 -16.76 -0.52
CA LYS A 302 11.27 -17.11 -0.69
C LYS A 302 11.80 -16.63 -2.04
N GLY A 303 12.94 -15.95 -2.03
CA GLY A 303 13.66 -15.54 -3.22
C GLY A 303 14.71 -16.56 -3.64
N TRP A 304 15.25 -16.44 -4.86
CA TRP A 304 16.32 -17.31 -5.37
C TRP A 304 17.55 -17.42 -4.44
N ARG A 305 17.86 -16.35 -3.68
CA ARG A 305 18.90 -16.37 -2.64
C ARG A 305 18.58 -17.28 -1.45
N ASP A 306 17.32 -17.40 -1.05
CA ASP A 306 16.90 -18.33 0.02
C ASP A 306 17.14 -19.78 -0.42
N HIS A 307 16.92 -20.10 -1.70
CA HIS A 307 17.20 -21.43 -2.26
C HIS A 307 18.71 -21.73 -2.31
N ILE A 308 19.55 -20.74 -2.66
CA ILE A 308 21.01 -20.90 -2.63
C ILE A 308 21.51 -21.09 -1.18
N HIS A 309 21.05 -20.30 -0.21
CA HIS A 309 21.41 -20.51 1.19
C HIS A 309 20.94 -21.88 1.71
N SER A 310 19.72 -22.32 1.35
CA SER A 310 19.23 -23.65 1.73
C SER A 310 20.03 -24.79 1.09
N ALA A 311 20.55 -24.60 -0.12
CA ALA A 311 21.37 -25.60 -0.83
C ALA A 311 22.84 -25.64 -0.36
N LEU A 312 23.35 -24.54 0.23
CA LEU A 312 24.72 -24.43 0.72
C LEU A 312 24.86 -24.68 2.23
N TYR A 313 23.81 -24.44 3.03
CA TYR A 313 23.88 -24.42 4.51
C TYR A 313 22.72 -25.17 5.20
N GLY A 314 21.87 -25.89 4.47
CA GLY A 314 20.80 -26.69 5.06
C GLY A 314 21.20 -28.15 5.27
N ASP A 315 21.06 -28.65 6.50
CA ASP A 315 20.99 -30.09 6.75
C ASP A 315 19.78 -30.71 6.04
N THR A 316 19.87 -32.02 5.75
CA THR A 316 18.91 -32.82 4.97
C THR A 316 17.46 -32.63 5.46
N TYR A 317 16.43 -32.59 4.60
CA TYR A 317 16.03 -33.58 3.58
C TYR A 317 15.30 -32.94 2.37
N LEU A 318 15.01 -33.75 1.34
CA LEU A 318 14.35 -33.40 0.06
C LEU A 318 15.20 -32.57 -0.93
N VAL A 319 16.35 -33.13 -1.30
CA VAL A 319 16.99 -32.88 -2.59
C VAL A 319 17.17 -34.23 -3.28
N THR A 320 16.47 -34.47 -4.39
CA THR A 320 16.70 -35.66 -5.22
C THR A 320 18.10 -35.58 -5.84
N ASP A 321 18.82 -36.70 -5.88
CA ASP A 321 20.27 -36.74 -6.16
C ASP A 321 20.69 -36.04 -7.46
N ASN A 322 19.78 -35.98 -8.45
CA ASN A 322 19.95 -35.25 -9.70
C ASN A 322 20.28 -33.76 -9.50
N LEU A 323 19.65 -33.06 -8.55
CA LEU A 323 19.93 -31.64 -8.33
C LEU A 323 21.31 -31.42 -7.68
N ARG A 324 21.75 -32.35 -6.83
CA ARG A 324 23.08 -32.33 -6.22
C ARG A 324 24.19 -32.55 -7.25
N LEU A 325 23.93 -33.40 -8.25
CA LEU A 325 24.80 -33.60 -9.42
C LEU A 325 24.84 -32.37 -10.33
N ILE A 326 23.71 -31.71 -10.59
CA ILE A 326 23.67 -30.47 -11.39
C ILE A 326 24.47 -29.34 -10.72
N ILE A 327 24.29 -29.14 -9.40
CA ILE A 327 25.02 -28.09 -8.67
C ILE A 327 26.52 -28.41 -8.58
N ARG A 328 26.91 -29.67 -8.34
CA ARG A 328 28.33 -30.07 -8.40
C ARG A 328 28.92 -29.89 -9.80
N GLY A 329 28.17 -30.21 -10.85
CA GLY A 329 28.55 -29.98 -12.25
C GLY A 329 28.76 -28.50 -12.56
N MET A 330 27.90 -27.61 -12.07
CA MET A 330 28.06 -26.15 -12.24
C MET A 330 29.27 -25.59 -11.48
N VAL A 331 29.54 -26.05 -10.24
CA VAL A 331 30.72 -25.60 -9.48
C VAL A 331 32.02 -26.11 -10.11
N ILE A 332 32.06 -27.35 -10.58
CA ILE A 332 33.23 -27.91 -11.31
C ILE A 332 33.40 -27.18 -12.66
N GLY A 333 32.31 -26.89 -13.37
CA GLY A 333 32.33 -26.10 -14.60
C GLY A 333 32.82 -24.66 -14.41
N LEU A 334 32.50 -24.02 -13.29
CA LEU A 334 33.00 -22.69 -12.93
C LEU A 334 34.49 -22.70 -12.53
N LEU A 335 34.97 -23.77 -11.89
CA LEU A 335 36.39 -23.93 -11.53
C LEU A 335 37.27 -24.29 -12.75
N LEU A 336 36.74 -25.03 -13.73
CA LEU A 336 37.45 -25.33 -14.99
C LEU A 336 37.25 -24.25 -16.08
N GLY A 337 36.20 -23.43 -15.97
CA GLY A 337 35.87 -22.35 -16.92
C GLY A 337 36.77 -21.11 -16.84
N ALA A 338 37.80 -21.09 -15.99
CA ALA A 338 38.66 -19.94 -15.74
C ALA A 338 39.66 -19.60 -16.87
N ILE A 339 39.63 -20.28 -18.01
CA ILE A 339 40.62 -20.13 -19.11
C ILE A 339 40.05 -19.42 -20.37
N VAL A 340 38.73 -19.15 -20.47
CA VAL A 340 38.14 -18.62 -21.73
C VAL A 340 37.21 -17.40 -21.54
N LEU A 341 37.58 -16.44 -20.68
CA LEU A 341 36.81 -15.19 -20.49
C LEU A 341 37.56 -13.88 -20.76
N THR A 342 38.50 -13.89 -21.71
CA THR A 342 39.20 -12.67 -22.19
C THR A 342 38.51 -11.95 -23.35
N THR A 343 37.35 -12.43 -23.84
CA THR A 343 36.70 -11.93 -25.07
C THR A 343 35.41 -11.13 -24.87
N ILE A 344 34.87 -11.02 -23.64
CA ILE A 344 33.64 -10.24 -23.35
C ILE A 344 33.96 -8.87 -22.72
N LEU A 345 34.97 -8.17 -23.26
CA LEU A 345 35.37 -6.83 -22.83
C LEU A 345 35.15 -5.73 -23.88
N LEU A 346 34.54 -6.03 -25.03
CA LEU A 346 34.50 -5.14 -26.21
C LEU A 346 33.11 -4.59 -26.62
N ILE A 347 32.04 -4.84 -25.85
CA ILE A 347 30.67 -4.38 -26.23
C ILE A 347 30.17 -3.17 -25.42
N ASN A 348 30.79 -2.86 -24.27
CA ASN A 348 30.29 -1.81 -23.35
C ASN A 348 30.78 -0.37 -23.67
N SER A 349 31.42 -0.14 -24.82
CA SER A 349 32.06 1.14 -25.17
C SER A 349 31.22 2.09 -26.03
N LEU A 350 30.03 1.68 -26.53
CA LEU A 350 29.38 2.39 -27.65
C LEU A 350 28.00 3.03 -27.41
N TRP A 351 27.49 3.09 -26.18
CA TRP A 351 26.23 3.83 -25.85
C TRP A 351 26.41 5.00 -24.85
N LYS A 352 27.66 5.44 -24.62
CA LYS A 352 27.98 6.70 -23.95
C LYS A 352 28.25 7.83 -24.94
N PHE A 353 27.31 8.13 -25.84
CA PHE A 353 27.30 9.37 -26.64
C PHE A 353 25.86 9.70 -27.07
N VAL A 354 25.54 10.99 -27.26
CA VAL A 354 24.18 11.55 -27.53
C VAL A 354 23.27 11.56 -26.27
N ILE A 355 22.85 12.68 -25.65
CA ILE A 355 23.11 14.13 -25.85
C ILE A 355 23.28 14.80 -24.47
N LYS A 356 24.10 15.85 -24.41
CA LYS A 356 24.26 16.76 -23.26
C LYS A 356 23.59 18.09 -23.60
N GLY A 357 22.76 18.65 -22.72
CA GLY A 357 22.08 19.94 -22.95
C GLY A 357 21.74 20.64 -21.63
N THR A 358 22.09 21.92 -21.51
CA THR A 358 22.11 22.68 -20.24
C THR A 358 21.23 23.92 -20.32
N ILE A 359 20.46 24.23 -19.27
CA ILE A 359 19.86 25.56 -19.02
C ILE A 359 19.87 25.82 -17.49
N ALA A 360 20.01 27.09 -17.07
CA ALA A 360 19.90 27.60 -15.69
C ALA A 360 19.30 29.03 -15.76
N THR A 361 18.76 29.73 -14.75
CA THR A 361 18.66 29.66 -13.26
C THR A 361 17.22 30.09 -12.85
N PRO A 362 16.80 30.44 -11.59
CA PRO A 362 17.47 30.48 -10.27
C PRO A 362 16.71 29.93 -9.02
N ASN A 363 17.48 29.66 -7.95
CA ASN A 363 17.18 29.71 -6.50
C ASN A 363 16.06 28.89 -5.79
N LYS A 364 16.51 27.83 -5.05
CA LYS A 364 16.03 27.27 -3.74
C LYS A 364 14.62 26.59 -3.71
N PRO A 365 14.34 25.49 -2.94
CA PRO A 365 15.10 24.85 -1.84
C PRO A 365 15.78 23.51 -2.16
N GLU A 366 16.44 22.94 -1.15
CA GLU A 366 17.34 21.78 -1.22
C GLU A 366 16.70 20.57 -1.91
N THR A 367 17.16 20.28 -3.13
CA THR A 367 16.83 19.07 -3.87
C THR A 367 17.76 17.94 -3.43
N LEU A 368 17.30 17.13 -2.47
CA LEU A 368 17.93 15.87 -2.14
C LEU A 368 17.88 14.93 -3.38
N THR A 369 19.02 14.40 -3.79
CA THR A 369 19.14 13.51 -4.96
C THR A 369 19.18 12.05 -4.53
N GLU A 370 18.66 11.13 -5.36
CA GLU A 370 18.67 9.69 -5.06
C GLU A 370 20.12 9.21 -4.82
N ILE A 371 20.32 8.35 -3.81
CA ILE A 371 21.64 7.85 -3.45
C ILE A 371 22.36 7.20 -4.65
N ARG A 372 23.54 7.73 -4.97
CA ARG A 372 24.33 7.25 -6.11
C ARG A 372 24.81 5.82 -5.89
N TYR A 373 24.91 5.05 -6.98
CA TYR A 373 25.31 3.64 -6.96
C TYR A 373 26.63 3.35 -6.24
N ASP A 374 27.62 4.25 -6.37
CA ASP A 374 28.91 4.18 -5.68
C ASP A 374 28.80 4.41 -4.16
N ASN A 375 27.82 5.20 -3.72
CA ASN A 375 27.51 5.43 -2.32
C ASN A 375 26.60 4.36 -1.71
N GLN A 376 25.70 3.72 -2.48
CA GLN A 376 24.88 2.59 -2.03
C GLN A 376 25.73 1.43 -1.45
N GLY A 377 26.87 1.12 -2.09
CA GLY A 377 27.80 0.09 -1.62
C GLY A 377 28.52 0.45 -0.31
N ARG A 378 28.82 1.74 -0.11
CA ARG A 378 29.43 2.28 1.12
C ARG A 378 28.42 2.32 2.26
N PHE A 379 27.21 2.83 2.00
CA PHE A 379 26.07 2.78 2.93
C PHE A 379 25.83 1.36 3.43
N ARG A 380 25.80 0.36 2.56
CA ARG A 380 25.55 -1.04 2.96
C ARG A 380 26.60 -1.56 3.94
N ARG A 381 27.89 -1.25 3.75
CA ARG A 381 28.97 -1.65 4.69
C ARG A 381 28.73 -1.05 6.07
N THR A 382 28.49 0.27 6.12
CA THR A 382 28.17 1.00 7.36
C THR A 382 26.92 0.47 8.07
N ASP A 383 25.86 0.16 7.31
CA ASP A 383 24.60 -0.36 7.84
C ASP A 383 24.71 -1.80 8.34
N GLU A 384 25.56 -2.63 7.72
CA GLU A 384 25.93 -3.97 8.22
C GLU A 384 26.76 -3.88 9.51
N ALA A 385 27.66 -2.91 9.63
CA ALA A 385 28.42 -2.66 10.87
C ALA A 385 27.53 -2.16 12.01
N ILE A 386 26.64 -1.18 11.75
CA ILE A 386 25.70 -0.65 12.76
C ILE A 386 24.76 -1.75 13.27
N LYS A 387 24.30 -2.66 12.41
CA LYS A 387 23.53 -3.84 12.84
C LYS A 387 24.32 -4.78 13.75
N ALA A 388 25.62 -4.96 13.49
CA ALA A 388 26.49 -5.73 14.36
C ALA A 388 26.69 -5.04 15.72
N MET A 389 26.88 -3.70 15.75
CA MET A 389 26.93 -2.94 17.00
C MET A 389 25.65 -3.09 17.83
N ILE A 390 24.46 -3.07 17.21
CA ILE A 390 23.18 -3.30 17.90
C ILE A 390 23.15 -4.68 18.59
N THR A 391 23.66 -5.73 17.94
CA THR A 391 23.78 -7.05 18.55
C THR A 391 24.82 -7.06 19.68
N ASN A 392 26.01 -6.51 19.43
CA ASN A 392 27.14 -6.54 20.37
C ASN A 392 26.92 -5.72 21.64
N LEU A 393 26.06 -4.69 21.59
CA LEU A 393 25.74 -3.80 22.72
C LEU A 393 24.42 -4.14 23.42
N THR A 394 23.67 -5.14 22.94
CA THR A 394 22.36 -5.49 23.50
C THR A 394 22.44 -5.92 24.97
N ASP A 395 23.42 -6.74 25.32
CA ASP A 395 23.57 -7.21 26.70
C ASP A 395 24.09 -6.10 27.63
N ASP A 396 24.92 -5.18 27.12
CA ASP A 396 25.36 -3.99 27.85
C ASP A 396 24.17 -3.07 28.18
N ILE A 397 23.28 -2.82 27.20
CA ILE A 397 22.06 -2.02 27.36
C ILE A 397 21.09 -2.66 28.35
N ASN A 398 20.87 -3.98 28.25
CA ASN A 398 19.95 -4.72 29.11
C ASN A 398 20.41 -4.78 30.59
N GLN A 399 21.69 -4.53 30.86
CA GLN A 399 22.27 -4.53 32.21
C GLN A 399 22.34 -3.13 32.85
N LEU A 400 21.88 -2.08 32.15
CA LEU A 400 21.93 -0.72 32.68
C LEU A 400 21.01 -0.55 33.91
N PRO A 401 21.44 0.26 34.91
CA PRO A 401 20.58 0.64 36.02
C PRO A 401 19.27 1.30 35.56
N LEU A 402 18.21 1.09 36.33
CA LEU A 402 16.91 1.73 36.09
C LEU A 402 17.08 3.25 36.04
N ASN A 403 16.53 3.88 35.00
CA ASN A 403 16.63 5.31 34.65
C ASN A 403 17.93 5.79 33.96
N THR A 404 18.95 4.95 33.72
CA THR A 404 20.16 5.40 32.99
C THR A 404 19.86 5.85 31.55
N LEU A 405 18.89 5.22 30.88
CA LEU A 405 18.45 5.65 29.54
C LEU A 405 17.73 7.02 29.57
N ASN A 406 16.98 7.31 30.63
CA ASN A 406 16.35 8.62 30.83
C ASN A 406 17.40 9.73 31.04
N SER A 407 18.46 9.49 31.82
CA SER A 407 19.49 10.52 32.10
C SER A 407 20.33 10.89 30.86
N ILE A 408 20.51 9.97 29.91
CA ILE A 408 21.19 10.23 28.63
C ILE A 408 20.26 10.78 27.54
N GLY A 409 18.98 11.04 27.88
CA GLY A 409 18.02 11.71 27.00
C GLY A 409 17.22 10.79 26.07
N ILE A 410 17.08 9.49 26.38
CA ILE A 410 16.29 8.53 25.59
C ILE A 410 14.88 8.38 26.19
N PRO A 411 13.80 8.72 25.45
CA PRO A 411 12.43 8.66 25.96
C PRO A 411 11.97 7.25 26.35
N GLU A 412 11.20 7.12 27.44
CA GLU A 412 10.72 5.84 27.99
C GLU A 412 10.02 4.94 26.97
N ASN A 413 9.23 5.52 26.07
CA ASN A 413 8.46 4.80 25.05
C ASN A 413 9.30 4.19 23.91
N VAL A 414 10.63 4.31 23.95
CA VAL A 414 11.57 3.69 23.00
C VAL A 414 12.75 2.98 23.68
N GLN A 415 12.72 2.82 25.02
CA GLN A 415 13.80 2.16 25.78
C GLN A 415 13.86 0.63 25.60
N ASP A 416 12.80 0.02 25.09
CA ASP A 416 12.78 -1.39 24.66
C ASP A 416 13.49 -1.63 23.31
N ASN A 417 13.90 -0.56 22.63
CA ASN A 417 14.44 -0.61 21.27
C ASN A 417 15.96 -0.34 21.24
N ASN A 418 16.76 -1.38 21.47
CA ASN A 418 18.23 -1.33 21.39
C ASN A 418 18.75 -0.77 20.06
N GLY A 419 17.98 -0.90 18.97
CA GLY A 419 18.30 -0.28 17.68
C GLY A 419 18.21 1.25 17.68
N TYR A 420 17.24 1.81 18.41
CA TYR A 420 17.14 3.26 18.64
C TYR A 420 18.29 3.74 19.54
N ILE A 421 18.54 3.04 20.65
CA ILE A 421 19.56 3.39 21.65
C ILE A 421 20.95 3.46 21.02
N VAL A 422 21.36 2.43 20.27
CA VAL A 422 22.67 2.41 19.59
C VAL A 422 22.76 3.48 18.50
N LEU A 423 21.70 3.73 17.73
CA LEU A 423 21.70 4.82 16.74
C LEU A 423 21.79 6.21 17.38
N PHE A 424 21.15 6.42 18.53
CA PHE A 424 21.28 7.64 19.33
C PHE A 424 22.73 7.85 19.77
N CYS A 425 23.35 6.84 20.38
CA CYS A 425 24.74 6.90 20.81
C CYS A 425 25.73 7.11 19.65
N VAL A 426 25.54 6.43 18.51
CA VAL A 426 26.36 6.63 17.29
C VAL A 426 26.27 8.09 16.83
N ARG A 427 25.08 8.71 16.82
CA ARG A 427 24.94 10.13 16.45
C ARG A 427 25.63 11.08 17.43
N GLN A 428 25.53 10.82 18.74
CA GLN A 428 26.20 11.61 19.77
C GLN A 428 27.72 11.59 19.58
N ILE A 429 28.32 10.39 19.43
CA ILE A 429 29.77 10.22 19.29
C ILE A 429 30.29 10.79 17.96
N LEU A 430 29.54 10.60 16.86
CA LEU A 430 29.87 11.18 15.56
C LEU A 430 29.50 12.67 15.44
N ARG A 431 28.88 13.27 16.46
CA ARG A 431 28.41 14.68 16.50
C ARG A 431 27.49 15.05 15.33
N ILE A 432 26.59 14.14 14.98
CA ILE A 432 25.62 14.26 13.89
C ILE A 432 24.34 14.96 14.42
N ASP A 433 23.76 15.85 13.61
CA ASP A 433 22.48 16.50 13.94
C ASP A 433 21.39 15.45 14.25
N GLN A 434 20.71 15.61 15.39
CA GLN A 434 19.65 14.69 15.82
C GLN A 434 18.47 14.63 14.83
N ASN A 435 18.27 15.70 14.04
CA ASN A 435 17.26 15.79 12.98
C ASN A 435 17.58 14.90 11.76
N LEU A 436 18.84 14.49 11.54
CA LEU A 436 19.22 13.66 10.40
C LEU A 436 18.65 12.23 10.53
N GLN A 437 17.56 11.91 9.85
CA GLN A 437 16.94 10.59 9.95
C GLN A 437 17.84 9.49 9.35
N TYR A 438 18.10 8.42 10.11
CA TYR A 438 18.89 7.28 9.62
C TYR A 438 18.20 6.51 8.46
N GLY A 439 16.90 6.70 8.25
CA GLY A 439 16.21 6.23 7.04
C GLY A 439 16.57 7.03 5.78
N GLU A 440 16.80 8.33 5.92
CA GLU A 440 17.09 9.24 4.80
C GLU A 440 18.49 9.02 4.22
N ILE A 441 19.48 8.61 5.04
CA ILE A 441 20.85 8.34 4.57
C ILE A 441 20.92 7.14 3.60
N ARG A 442 19.86 6.33 3.50
CA ARG A 442 19.70 5.28 2.48
C ARG A 442 19.02 5.78 1.20
N GLN A 443 18.25 6.86 1.29
CA GLN A 443 17.44 7.37 0.19
C GLN A 443 18.20 8.45 -0.60
N TYR A 444 18.89 9.33 0.12
CA TYR A 444 19.42 10.58 -0.43
C TYR A 444 20.95 10.64 -0.36
N ASN A 445 21.56 11.09 -1.45
CA ASN A 445 23.00 11.12 -1.60
C ASN A 445 23.67 12.15 -0.66
N GLU A 446 23.02 13.30 -0.45
CA GLU A 446 23.49 14.37 0.44
C GLU A 446 23.44 13.92 1.90
N ARG A 447 22.37 13.21 2.29
CA ARG A 447 22.21 12.66 3.64
C ARG A 447 23.21 11.55 3.94
N TRP A 448 23.49 10.69 2.97
CA TRP A 448 24.62 9.77 3.06
C TRP A 448 25.96 10.51 3.19
N GLN A 449 26.17 11.57 2.41
CA GLN A 449 27.42 12.33 2.42
C GLN A 449 27.69 12.98 3.79
N GLU A 450 26.67 13.62 4.35
CA GLU A 450 26.64 14.20 5.71
C GLU A 450 27.07 13.16 6.77
N PHE A 451 26.46 11.96 6.75
CA PHE A 451 26.79 10.86 7.65
C PHE A 451 28.21 10.30 7.41
N SER A 452 28.63 10.17 6.15
CA SER A 452 29.94 9.65 5.75
C SER A 452 31.08 10.59 6.14
N ASP A 453 30.88 11.90 6.05
CA ASP A 453 31.88 12.89 6.44
C ASP A 453 32.03 12.98 7.97
N ALA A 454 30.94 12.84 8.73
CA ALA A 454 31.03 12.66 10.19
C ALA A 454 31.84 11.41 10.58
N ILE A 455 31.67 10.29 9.86
CA ILE A 455 32.52 9.10 10.04
C ILE A 455 33.99 9.41 9.72
N LYS A 456 34.30 10.21 8.68
CA LYS A 456 35.70 10.59 8.37
C LYS A 456 36.35 11.40 9.48
N GLU A 457 35.64 12.37 10.06
CA GLU A 457 36.18 13.16 11.17
C GLU A 457 36.41 12.32 12.42
N TYR A 458 35.52 11.37 12.71
CA TYR A 458 35.73 10.38 13.77
C TYR A 458 36.91 9.42 13.47
N GLN A 459 37.03 8.92 12.24
CA GLN A 459 38.15 8.10 11.81
C GLN A 459 39.48 8.87 11.98
N LYS A 460 39.53 10.17 11.64
CA LYS A 460 40.69 11.03 11.85
C LYS A 460 41.01 11.24 13.34
N SER A 461 40.02 11.53 14.18
CA SER A 461 40.24 11.78 15.61
C SER A 461 40.76 10.55 16.36
N LYS A 462 40.42 9.34 15.88
CA LYS A 462 40.98 8.07 16.35
C LYS A 462 42.30 7.66 15.66
N GLY A 463 42.88 8.50 14.81
CA GLY A 463 44.17 8.24 14.18
C GLY A 463 44.16 7.20 13.05
N ALA A 464 43.06 7.08 12.29
CA ALA A 464 43.02 6.21 11.12
C ALA A 464 43.84 6.78 9.95
N ASN A 465 44.77 5.98 9.42
CA ASN A 465 45.66 6.37 8.31
C ASN A 465 44.91 6.72 7.00
N THR A 466 43.70 6.18 6.79
CA THR A 466 42.90 6.37 5.57
C THR A 466 41.42 6.52 5.93
N PRO A 467 40.93 7.75 6.26
CA PRO A 467 39.54 7.98 6.57
C PRO A 467 38.67 7.94 5.30
N ASP A 468 37.96 6.83 5.07
CA ASP A 468 37.12 6.59 3.89
C ASP A 468 35.64 6.95 4.07
N GLY A 469 35.21 7.25 5.31
CA GLY A 469 33.83 7.57 5.66
C GLY A 469 32.90 6.37 5.73
N VAL A 470 33.44 5.17 5.97
CA VAL A 470 32.69 3.91 6.06
C VAL A 470 33.02 3.19 7.36
N ILE A 471 32.02 2.54 7.95
CA ILE A 471 32.22 1.60 9.07
C ILE A 471 32.14 0.20 8.48
N ASP A 472 33.21 -0.58 8.57
CA ASP A 472 33.18 -1.99 8.16
C ASP A 472 32.74 -2.89 9.31
N LYS A 473 31.91 -3.88 8.98
CA LYS A 473 31.54 -4.93 9.92
C LYS A 473 32.80 -5.70 10.36
N ASP A 474 32.93 -5.93 11.66
CA ASP A 474 34.07 -6.56 12.33
C ASP A 474 35.39 -5.79 12.11
N GLY A 475 35.29 -4.54 11.63
CA GLY A 475 36.40 -3.63 11.35
C GLY A 475 36.83 -2.82 12.58
N ARG A 476 37.99 -2.16 12.46
CA ARG A 476 38.57 -1.36 13.56
C ARG A 476 37.65 -0.21 14.00
N ILE A 477 37.02 0.46 13.04
CA ILE A 477 36.15 1.62 13.29
C ILE A 477 34.89 1.22 14.06
N GLN A 478 34.33 0.03 13.78
CA GLN A 478 33.21 -0.51 14.55
C GLN A 478 33.60 -0.73 16.01
N ARG A 479 34.75 -1.39 16.27
CA ARG A 479 35.20 -1.67 17.64
C ARG A 479 35.42 -0.39 18.45
N TRP A 480 36.04 0.63 17.85
CA TRP A 480 36.20 1.94 18.49
C TRP A 480 34.87 2.61 18.82
N LEU A 481 33.88 2.53 17.92
CA LEU A 481 32.54 3.06 18.20
C LEU A 481 31.84 2.29 19.31
N GLU A 482 31.90 0.96 19.33
CA GLU A 482 31.31 0.17 20.41
C GLU A 482 31.96 0.47 21.78
N GLU A 483 33.28 0.64 21.81
CA GLU A 483 34.04 1.05 23.00
C GLU A 483 33.62 2.45 23.47
N ASP A 484 33.53 3.43 22.56
CA ASP A 484 33.04 4.77 22.89
C ASP A 484 31.56 4.78 23.31
N ILE A 485 30.71 3.93 22.74
CA ILE A 485 29.30 3.82 23.15
C ILE A 485 29.22 3.33 24.60
N ARG A 486 29.95 2.27 24.95
CA ARG A 486 30.03 1.77 26.34
C ARG A 486 30.56 2.84 27.30
N ASN A 487 31.66 3.48 26.94
CA ASN A 487 32.41 4.33 27.86
C ASN A 487 31.93 5.79 27.93
N GLN A 488 31.25 6.31 26.90
CA GLN A 488 30.88 7.73 26.80
C GLN A 488 29.37 7.97 26.61
N CYS A 489 28.60 6.99 26.12
CA CYS A 489 27.15 7.14 25.95
C CYS A 489 26.37 6.38 27.03
N LEU A 490 26.65 5.09 27.22
CA LEU A 490 25.92 4.23 28.17
C LEU A 490 26.40 4.38 29.62
N ASN A 491 27.54 5.04 29.83
CA ASN A 491 28.12 5.35 31.14
C ASN A 491 28.50 6.85 31.25
N PRO A 492 27.52 7.77 31.29
CA PRO A 492 27.78 9.22 31.22
C PRO A 492 28.54 9.77 32.45
N ASP A 493 28.40 9.11 33.61
CA ASP A 493 28.97 9.55 34.89
C ASP A 493 30.38 8.97 35.16
N GLY A 494 31.02 8.39 34.14
CA GLY A 494 32.35 7.77 34.12
C GLY A 494 33.19 7.83 35.40
N GLY A 495 33.35 6.67 36.06
CA GLY A 495 34.17 6.49 37.27
C GLY A 495 35.67 6.72 37.08
#